data_AF-A0AAN8X7H8-F1
#
_entry.id   AF-A0AAN8X7H8-F1
#
_cell.length_a   1.000
_cell.length_b   1.000
_cell.length_c   1.000
_cell.angle_alpha   90.00
_cell.angle_beta   90.00
_cell.angle_gamma   90.00
#
_symmetry.space_group_name_H-M   'P 1'
#
loop_
_entity.id
_entity.type
_entity.pdbx_description
1 polymer ?
#
loop_
_entity_poly.entity_id
_entity_poly.type
_entity_poly.pdbx_seq_one_letter_code
_entity_poly.pdbx_strand_id
1 'polypeptide(L)'
;MGQRTIIPKNATDRSLFVFMTIGIPFAVLWLGGVILPHYHSEVNGIVVTHVVLATFIFYNVFHNMLLVIRTDASGRKSFLPSVLKPGWRYCAICQINYPPRSYHCHVCDECILKRDHHCKFTGIFVFI
;
A
#
# COMPACT_ATOMS: atom_id res chain seq x y z
N MET A 1 -5.70 20.86 7.30
CA MET A 1 -5.12 19.51 7.32
C MET A 1 -5.82 18.64 6.29
N GLY A 2 -5.22 18.44 5.11
CA GLY A 2 -5.88 17.75 3.99
C GLY A 2 -6.09 16.26 4.27
N GLN A 3 -7.23 15.69 3.91
CA GLN A 3 -7.54 14.27 4.10
C GLN A 3 -6.51 13.36 3.41
N ARG A 4 -6.21 12.19 3.99
CA ARG A 4 -5.43 11.17 3.29
C ARG A 4 -6.30 10.58 2.18
N THR A 5 -5.88 10.79 0.94
CA THR A 5 -6.49 10.13 -0.22
C THR A 5 -5.89 8.74 -0.38
N ILE A 6 -6.74 7.74 -0.63
CA ILE A 6 -6.31 6.36 -0.90
C ILE A 6 -5.46 6.28 -2.18
N ILE A 7 -5.66 7.22 -3.10
CA ILE A 7 -4.98 7.26 -4.39
C ILE A 7 -3.63 7.98 -4.25
N PRO A 8 -2.54 7.40 -4.79
CA PRO A 8 -1.22 8.02 -4.78
C PRO A 8 -1.18 9.34 -5.56
N LYS A 9 -0.45 10.33 -5.02
CA LYS A 9 -0.29 11.64 -5.64
C LYS A 9 0.60 11.59 -6.88
N ASN A 10 1.71 10.86 -6.81
CA ASN A 10 2.67 10.72 -7.89
C ASN A 10 2.13 9.85 -9.04
N ALA A 11 2.42 10.22 -10.29
CA ALA A 11 1.93 9.52 -11.48
C ALA A 11 2.47 8.08 -11.58
N THR A 12 3.75 7.88 -11.28
CA THR A 12 4.38 6.55 -11.29
C THR A 12 3.79 5.63 -10.21
N ASP A 13 3.51 6.16 -9.04
CA ASP A 13 2.91 5.35 -7.95
C ASP A 13 1.45 5.03 -8.28
N ARG A 14 0.75 5.96 -8.93
CA ARG A 14 -0.63 5.74 -9.38
C ARG A 14 -0.71 4.66 -10.46
N SER A 15 0.21 4.63 -11.43
CA SER A 15 0.20 3.60 -12.47
C SER A 15 0.43 2.20 -11.89
N LEU A 16 1.39 2.07 -10.95
CA LEU A 16 1.67 0.81 -10.25
C LEU A 16 0.51 0.39 -9.33
N PHE A 17 -0.12 1.34 -8.65
CA PHE A 17 -1.30 1.09 -7.83
C PHE A 17 -2.48 0.59 -8.67
N VAL A 18 -2.75 1.22 -9.82
CA VAL A 18 -3.79 0.78 -10.77
C VAL A 18 -3.47 -0.61 -11.32
N PHE A 19 -2.22 -0.88 -11.65
CA PHE A 19 -1.78 -2.20 -12.11
C PHE A 19 -2.04 -3.29 -11.06
N MET A 20 -1.71 -3.04 -9.79
CA MET A 20 -1.95 -3.98 -8.70
C MET A 20 -3.44 -4.16 -8.39
N THR A 21 -4.22 -3.09 -8.42
CA THR A 21 -5.65 -3.10 -8.03
C THR A 21 -6.59 -3.56 -9.14
N ILE A 22 -6.23 -3.39 -10.42
CA ILE A 22 -7.09 -3.72 -11.56
C ILE A 22 -6.45 -4.81 -12.43
N GLY A 23 -5.15 -4.71 -12.70
CA GLY A 23 -4.43 -5.64 -13.58
C GLY A 23 -4.37 -7.06 -13.03
N ILE A 24 -4.04 -7.22 -11.74
CA ILE A 24 -3.97 -8.56 -11.10
C ILE A 24 -5.35 -9.24 -11.05
N PRO A 25 -6.45 -8.61 -10.57
CA PRO A 25 -7.77 -9.23 -10.63
C PRO A 25 -8.20 -9.58 -12.04
N PHE A 26 -7.96 -8.69 -12.99
CA PHE A 26 -8.27 -8.95 -14.39
C PHE A 26 -7.53 -10.19 -14.90
N ALA A 27 -6.23 -10.30 -14.63
CA ALA A 27 -5.44 -11.47 -15.02
C ALA A 27 -5.95 -12.76 -14.38
N VAL A 28 -6.31 -12.74 -13.09
CA VAL A 28 -6.86 -13.91 -12.38
C VAL A 28 -8.22 -14.32 -12.96
N LEU A 29 -9.11 -13.36 -13.23
CA LEU A 29 -10.42 -13.62 -13.84
C LEU A 29 -10.28 -14.15 -15.27
N TRP A 30 -9.35 -13.60 -16.05
CA TRP A 30 -9.05 -14.07 -17.40
C TRP A 30 -8.46 -15.50 -17.40
N LEU A 31 -7.47 -15.75 -16.53
CA LEU A 31 -6.86 -17.07 -16.40
C LEU A 31 -7.87 -18.13 -15.97
N GLY A 32 -8.72 -17.82 -14.98
CA GLY A 32 -9.74 -18.76 -14.49
C GLY A 32 -10.94 -18.91 -15.41
N GLY A 33 -11.42 -17.84 -16.02
CA GLY A 33 -12.66 -17.82 -16.79
C GLY A 33 -12.51 -18.13 -18.28
N VAL A 34 -11.33 -17.88 -18.86
CA VAL A 34 -11.09 -18.06 -20.30
C VAL A 34 -10.04 -19.13 -20.55
N ILE A 35 -8.88 -19.04 -19.90
CA ILE A 35 -7.76 -19.96 -20.17
C ILE A 35 -8.04 -21.34 -19.58
N LEU A 36 -8.46 -21.42 -18.31
CA LEU A 36 -8.72 -22.69 -17.64
C LEU A 36 -9.72 -23.59 -18.39
N PRO A 37 -10.93 -23.13 -18.79
CA PRO A 37 -11.87 -23.98 -19.53
C PRO A 37 -11.43 -24.26 -20.97
N HIS A 38 -10.55 -23.44 -21.56
CA HIS A 38 -10.03 -23.69 -22.91
C HIS A 38 -9.01 -24.84 -22.94
N TYR A 39 -8.18 -24.96 -21.91
CA TYR A 39 -7.12 -25.98 -21.84
C TYR A 39 -7.50 -27.24 -21.05
N HIS A 40 -8.46 -27.12 -20.12
CA HIS A 40 -8.92 -28.24 -19.31
C HIS A 40 -10.40 -28.53 -19.58
N SER A 41 -10.66 -29.59 -20.34
CA SER A 41 -12.02 -30.09 -20.60
C SER A 41 -12.65 -30.79 -19.39
N GLU A 42 -11.83 -31.26 -18.45
CA GLU A 42 -12.25 -31.93 -17.23
C GLU A 42 -11.57 -31.35 -15.99
N VAL A 43 -12.29 -31.35 -14.87
CA VAL A 43 -11.80 -30.84 -13.58
C VAL A 43 -11.06 -31.94 -12.84
N ASN A 44 -9.75 -32.01 -13.06
CA ASN A 44 -8.84 -32.94 -12.37
C ASN A 44 -8.35 -32.38 -11.03
N GLY A 45 -7.87 -33.27 -10.14
CA GLY A 45 -7.31 -32.87 -8.84
C GLY A 45 -6.17 -31.84 -8.95
N ILE A 46 -5.35 -31.93 -10.00
CA ILE A 46 -4.28 -30.95 -10.29
C ILE A 46 -4.87 -29.55 -10.54
N VAL A 47 -5.95 -29.46 -11.33
CA VAL A 47 -6.63 -28.19 -11.63
C VAL A 47 -7.18 -27.59 -10.34
N VAL A 48 -7.82 -28.40 -9.50
CA VAL A 48 -8.34 -27.97 -8.19
C VAL A 48 -7.21 -27.46 -7.31
N THR A 49 -6.08 -28.16 -7.20
CA THR A 49 -4.93 -27.72 -6.41
C THR A 49 -4.39 -26.38 -6.90
N HIS A 50 -4.23 -26.20 -8.22
CA HIS A 50 -3.75 -24.93 -8.78
C HIS A 50 -4.72 -23.79 -8.52
N VAL A 51 -6.03 -24.01 -8.68
CA VAL A 51 -7.06 -23.00 -8.40
C VAL A 51 -7.06 -22.59 -6.92
N VAL A 52 -6.94 -23.56 -6.00
CA VAL A 52 -6.87 -23.27 -4.55
C VAL A 52 -5.63 -22.45 -4.21
N LEU A 53 -4.45 -22.85 -4.72
CA LEU A 53 -3.20 -22.11 -4.49
C LEU A 53 -3.24 -20.71 -5.10
N ALA A 54 -3.75 -20.56 -6.32
CA ALA A 54 -3.90 -19.27 -6.98
C ALA A 54 -4.85 -18.35 -6.20
N THR A 55 -5.97 -18.88 -5.70
CA THR A 55 -6.93 -18.13 -4.88
C THR A 55 -6.31 -17.69 -3.56
N PHE A 56 -5.52 -18.56 -2.91
CA PHE A 56 -4.80 -18.22 -1.69
C PHE A 56 -3.80 -17.09 -1.92
N ILE A 57 -2.99 -17.15 -2.98
CA ILE A 57 -2.02 -16.10 -3.32
C ILE A 57 -2.75 -14.79 -3.61
N PHE A 58 -3.81 -14.82 -4.42
CA PHE A 58 -4.61 -13.64 -4.75
C PHE A 58 -5.19 -12.98 -3.49
N TYR A 59 -5.78 -13.77 -2.59
CA TYR A 59 -6.29 -13.29 -1.31
C TYR A 59 -5.19 -12.62 -0.49
N ASN A 60 -4.02 -13.24 -0.37
CA ASN A 60 -2.91 -12.68 0.38
C ASN A 60 -2.41 -11.34 -0.21
N VAL A 61 -2.27 -11.27 -1.54
CA VAL A 61 -1.85 -10.03 -2.21
C VAL A 61 -2.86 -8.92 -1.95
N PHE A 62 -4.15 -9.18 -2.17
CA PHE A 62 -5.19 -8.17 -1.97
C PHE A 62 -5.35 -7.76 -0.51
N HIS A 63 -5.41 -8.74 0.39
CA HIS A 63 -5.61 -8.48 1.80
C HIS A 63 -4.44 -7.70 2.40
N ASN A 64 -3.20 -8.11 2.13
CA ASN A 64 -2.01 -7.39 2.61
C ASN A 64 -1.91 -5.98 2.01
N MET A 65 -2.27 -5.81 0.73
CA MET A 65 -2.33 -4.48 0.12
C MET A 65 -3.35 -3.58 0.83
N LEU A 66 -4.54 -4.10 1.15
CA LEU A 66 -5.56 -3.36 1.89
C LEU A 66 -5.13 -3.02 3.32
N LEU A 67 -4.49 -3.97 4.02
CA LEU A 67 -3.95 -3.74 5.37
C LEU A 67 -2.90 -2.63 5.37
N VAL A 68 -2.00 -2.63 4.39
CA VAL A 68 -0.98 -1.59 4.23
C VAL A 68 -1.66 -0.24 4.03
N ILE A 69 -2.61 -0.12 3.10
CA ILE A 69 -3.33 1.15 2.82
C ILE A 69 -4.09 1.67 4.06
N ARG A 70 -4.66 0.76 4.87
CA ARG A 70 -5.41 1.11 6.09
C ARG A 70 -4.52 1.44 7.28
N THR A 71 -3.25 1.04 7.25
CA THR A 71 -2.32 1.27 8.34
C THR A 71 -1.73 2.67 8.24
N ASP A 72 -2.03 3.51 9.22
CA ASP A 72 -1.57 4.89 9.23
C ASP A 72 -0.14 5.00 9.76
N ALA A 73 0.82 5.10 8.84
CA ALA A 73 2.21 5.38 9.15
C ALA A 73 2.52 6.86 9.47
N SER A 74 1.55 7.77 9.34
CA SER A 74 1.77 9.22 9.51
C SER A 74 1.64 9.65 10.96
N GLY A 75 2.41 10.69 11.31
CA GLY A 75 2.31 11.36 12.61
C GLY A 75 1.05 12.21 12.81
N ARG A 76 0.07 12.16 11.90
CA ARG A 76 -1.17 12.92 12.03
C ARG A 76 -2.00 12.54 13.25
N LYS A 77 -2.04 11.25 13.60
CA LYS A 77 -2.82 10.76 14.74
C LYS A 77 -2.01 10.66 16.03
N SER A 78 -0.68 10.77 15.95
CA SER A 78 0.13 10.82 17.16
C SER A 78 -0.10 12.14 17.87
N PHE A 79 -0.39 12.08 19.17
CA PHE A 79 -0.39 13.25 20.04
C PHE A 79 1.05 13.77 20.14
N LEU A 80 1.42 14.65 19.21
CA LEU A 80 2.74 15.28 19.18
C LEU A 80 2.71 16.46 20.16
N PRO A 81 3.75 16.62 21.01
CA PRO A 81 3.82 17.73 21.94
C PRO A 81 3.85 19.08 21.19
N SER A 82 3.09 20.05 21.68
CA SER A 82 3.14 21.44 21.21
C SER A 82 4.47 22.12 21.52
N VAL A 83 5.15 21.67 22.58
CA VAL A 83 6.49 22.13 22.97
C VAL A 83 7.56 21.29 22.29
N LEU A 84 8.57 21.94 21.73
CA LEU A 84 9.71 21.28 21.10
C LEU A 84 10.57 20.59 22.17
N LYS A 85 10.58 19.26 22.17
CA LYS A 85 11.43 18.45 23.05
C LYS A 85 12.88 18.41 22.55
N PRO A 86 13.88 18.19 23.42
CA PRO A 86 15.28 18.03 23.01
C PRO A 86 15.43 16.91 21.95
N GLY A 87 16.16 17.20 20.86
CA GLY A 87 16.40 16.26 19.76
C GLY A 87 15.24 16.09 18.77
N TRP A 88 14.10 16.73 19.00
CA TRP A 88 13.00 16.83 18.03
C TRP A 88 13.28 17.94 17.03
N ARG A 89 12.62 17.88 15.88
CA ARG A 89 12.73 18.92 14.84
C ARG A 89 11.34 19.43 14.48
N TYR A 90 11.28 20.65 13.98
CA TYR A 90 10.04 21.28 13.54
C TYR A 90 9.93 21.22 12.02
N CYS A 91 8.77 20.81 11.51
CA CYS A 91 8.46 20.84 10.08
C CYS A 91 7.72 22.13 9.75
N ALA A 92 8.33 23.02 8.96
CA ALA A 92 7.70 24.26 8.52
C ALA A 92 6.55 24.05 7.52
N ILE A 93 6.54 22.93 6.79
CA ILE A 93 5.50 22.64 5.79
C ILE A 93 4.23 22.13 6.48
N CYS A 94 4.37 21.15 7.38
CA CYS A 94 3.25 20.58 8.11
C CYS A 94 2.90 21.34 9.40
N GLN A 95 3.75 22.26 9.83
CA GLN A 95 3.62 23.05 11.07
C GLN A 95 3.52 22.18 12.33
N ILE A 96 4.32 21.11 12.42
CA ILE A 96 4.33 20.17 13.55
C ILE A 96 5.74 19.86 14.06
N ASN A 97 5.85 19.56 15.36
CA ASN A 97 7.05 19.01 15.98
C ASN A 97 7.10 17.50 15.75
N TYR A 98 8.23 16.98 15.26
CA TYR A 98 8.38 15.58 14.92
C TYR A 98 9.60 14.94 15.61
N PRO A 99 9.50 13.68 16.06
CA PRO A 99 10.56 13.00 16.80
C PRO A 99 11.81 12.73 15.95
N PRO A 100 12.97 12.46 16.57
CA PRO A 100 14.13 11.96 15.84
C PRO A 100 13.75 10.73 14.99
N ARG A 101 14.35 10.62 13.79
CA ARG A 101 14.04 9.61 12.76
C ARG A 101 12.72 9.79 12.00
N SER A 102 12.01 10.90 12.19
CA SER A 102 10.92 11.30 11.29
C SER A 102 11.35 12.44 10.36
N TYR A 103 10.67 12.58 9.22
CA TYR A 103 10.99 13.53 8.16
C TYR A 103 9.73 13.80 7.34
N HIS A 104 9.69 14.97 6.71
CA HIS A 104 8.65 15.33 5.78
C HIS A 104 8.93 14.66 4.42
N CYS A 105 7.94 13.98 3.86
CA CYS A 105 8.03 13.50 2.49
C CYS A 105 7.30 14.45 1.54
N HIS A 106 8.03 14.99 0.56
CA HIS A 106 7.46 15.84 -0.49
C HIS A 106 6.53 15.10 -1.46
N VAL A 107 6.66 13.78 -1.59
CA VAL A 107 5.79 12.97 -2.48
C VAL A 107 4.40 12.79 -1.86
N CYS A 108 4.34 12.44 -0.57
CA CYS A 108 3.08 12.26 0.15
C CYS A 108 2.54 13.57 0.73
N ASP A 109 3.41 14.58 0.87
CA ASP A 109 3.15 15.88 1.50
C ASP A 109 2.70 15.72 2.96
N GLU A 110 3.45 14.93 3.72
CA GLU A 110 3.22 14.69 5.14
C GLU A 110 4.48 14.23 5.88
N CYS A 111 4.49 14.42 7.19
CA CYS A 111 5.55 13.91 8.07
C CYS A 111 5.29 12.43 8.42
N ILE A 112 6.30 11.59 8.18
CA ILE A 112 6.25 10.14 8.42
C ILE A 112 7.05 9.81 9.68
N LEU A 113 6.42 9.13 10.63
CA LEU A 113 7.04 8.74 11.90
C LEU A 113 7.88 7.47 11.73
N LYS A 114 9.22 7.53 11.71
CA LYS A 114 10.13 6.36 11.67
C LYS A 114 10.16 5.60 10.32
N ARG A 115 10.55 6.27 9.24
CA ARG A 115 10.64 5.64 7.90
C ARG A 115 11.45 4.38 7.79
N ASP A 116 10.89 3.49 6.98
CA ASP A 116 11.63 2.52 6.19
C ASP A 116 11.69 2.95 4.71
N HIS A 117 10.60 2.78 3.93
CA HIS A 117 10.58 3.16 2.51
C HIS A 117 9.20 3.62 2.00
N HIS A 118 9.19 4.33 0.86
CA HIS A 118 7.97 4.66 0.11
C HIS A 118 7.63 3.51 -0.82
N CYS A 119 6.56 2.79 -0.55
CA CYS A 119 6.14 1.70 -1.41
C CYS A 119 5.42 2.27 -2.62
N LYS A 120 6.02 2.14 -3.81
CA LYS A 120 5.43 2.64 -5.06
C LYS A 120 4.16 1.88 -5.48
N PHE A 121 4.01 0.63 -5.03
CA PHE A 121 2.84 -0.20 -5.34
C PHE A 121 1.59 0.23 -4.57
N THR A 122 1.74 0.67 -3.33
CA THR A 122 0.62 1.16 -2.49
C THR A 122 0.56 2.69 -2.43
N GLY A 123 1.62 3.37 -2.88
CA GLY A 123 1.77 4.83 -2.87
C GLY A 123 1.81 5.46 -1.49
N ILE A 124 2.18 4.67 -0.48
CA ILE A 124 2.33 5.12 0.91
C ILE A 124 3.64 4.65 1.52
N PHE A 125 4.07 5.31 2.59
CA PHE A 125 5.21 4.86 3.38
C PHE A 125 4.85 3.65 4.22
N VAL A 126 5.76 2.68 4.24
CA VAL A 126 5.64 1.44 5.00
C VAL A 126 6.73 1.43 6.08
N PHE A 127 6.45 0.75 7.18
CA PHE A 127 7.42 0.38 8.21
C PHE A 127 7.58 -1.14 8.18
N ILE A 128 8.80 -1.62 8.02
CA ILE A 128 9.20 -3.01 8.30
C ILE A 128 9.79 -3.06 9.71
#